data_AF-A0A218Q4T0-F1
#
_entry.id   AF-A0A218Q4T0-F1
#
_cell.length_a   1.000
_cell.length_b   1.000
_cell.length_c   1.000
_cell.angle_alpha   90.00
_cell.angle_beta   90.00
_cell.angle_gamma   90.00
#
_symmetry.space_group_name_H-M   'P 1'
#
loop_
_entity.id
_entity.type
_entity.pdbx_description
1 polymer ?
#
loop_
_entity_poly.entity_id
_entity_poly.type
_entity_poly.pdbx_seq_one_letter_code
_entity_poly.pdbx_strand_id
1 'polypeptide(L)' 'MNMDSKQAALRDEIRQLAEEAFHRRLISGHGDGPDTNEYQIVYQGKPRHIPLEQARFFLINLLYKSQVC' A
#
# COMPACT_ATOMS: atom_id res chain seq x y z
N MET A 1 -14.54 20.71 -1.19
CA MET A 1 -13.78 19.55 -0.68
C MET A 1 -12.54 19.42 -1.56
N ASN A 2 -11.37 19.77 -1.03
CA ASN A 2 -10.12 19.79 -1.81
C ASN A 2 -9.70 18.37 -2.23
N MET A 3 -9.27 18.22 -3.47
CA MET A 3 -8.76 16.97 -4.04
C MET A 3 -7.54 16.45 -3.23
N ASP A 4 -6.69 17.38 -2.78
CA ASP A 4 -5.46 17.08 -2.05
C ASP A 4 -5.71 16.40 -0.70
N SER A 5 -6.79 16.79 0.00
CA SER A 5 -7.15 16.21 1.30
C SER A 5 -7.56 14.75 1.18
N LYS A 6 -8.22 14.38 0.07
CA LYS A 6 -8.65 13.00 -0.20
C LYS A 6 -7.47 12.10 -0.54
N GLN A 7 -6.54 12.59 -1.35
CA GLN A 7 -5.33 11.83 -1.69
C GLN A 7 -4.44 11.63 -0.47
N ALA A 8 -4.26 12.66 0.36
CA ALA A 8 -3.50 12.55 1.61
C ALA A 8 -4.10 11.48 2.55
N ALA A 9 -5.42 11.51 2.77
CA ALA A 9 -6.12 10.52 3.59
C ALA A 9 -5.98 9.09 3.03
N LEU A 10 -6.13 8.93 1.70
CA LEU A 10 -5.94 7.64 1.04
C LEU A 10 -4.51 7.12 1.21
N ARG A 11 -3.52 8.01 1.10
CA ARG A 11 -2.11 7.66 1.26
C ARG A 11 -1.77 7.24 2.68
N ASP A 12 -2.35 7.90 3.68
CA ASP A 12 -2.21 7.49 5.08
C ASP A 12 -2.83 6.11 5.34
N GLU A 13 -4.00 5.82 4.74
CA GLU A 13 -4.60 4.48 4.82
C GLU A 13 -3.70 3.41 4.19
N ILE A 14 -3.15 3.68 3.01
CA ILE A 14 -2.22 2.77 2.32
C ILE A 14 -0.97 2.54 3.16
N ARG A 15 -0.43 3.59 3.79
CA ARG A 15 0.73 3.48 4.67
C ARG A 15 0.46 2.55 5.84
N GLN A 16 -0.68 2.70 6.52
CA GLN A 16 -1.06 1.83 7.63
C GLN A 16 -1.20 0.36 7.20
N LEU A 17 -1.85 0.12 6.05
CA LEU A 17 -2.00 -1.23 5.49
C LEU A 17 -0.65 -1.84 5.11
N ALA A 18 0.27 -1.04 4.56
CA ALA A 18 1.59 -1.47 4.15
C ALA A 18 2.49 -1.77 5.36
N GLU A 19 2.44 -0.93 6.40
CA GLU A 19 3.13 -1.17 7.68
C GLU A 19 2.66 -2.51 8.28
N GLU A 20 1.35 -2.75 8.31
CA GLU A 20 0.80 -4.03 8.81
C GLU A 20 1.25 -5.23 7.95
N ALA A 21 1.19 -5.11 6.62
CA ALA A 21 1.65 -6.16 5.73
C ALA A 21 3.16 -6.44 5.88
N PHE A 22 3.96 -5.42 6.17
CA PHE A 22 5.39 -5.53 6.43
C PHE A 22 5.65 -6.21 7.77
N HIS A 23 4.96 -5.82 8.84
CA HIS A 23 5.06 -6.48 10.15
C HIS A 23 4.70 -7.97 10.09
N ARG A 24 3.68 -8.32 9.28
CA ARG A 24 3.30 -9.72 9.01
C ARG A 24 4.23 -10.46 8.04
N ARG A 25 5.28 -9.80 7.54
CA ARG A 25 6.24 -10.35 6.56
C ARG A 25 5.60 -10.78 5.23
N LEU A 26 4.46 -10.18 4.87
CA LEU A 26 3.77 -10.42 3.60
C LEU A 26 4.38 -9.63 2.44
N ILE A 27 4.98 -8.48 2.76
CA ILE A 27 5.79 -7.66 1.85
C ILE A 27 7.20 -7.48 2.44
N SER A 28 8.17 -7.18 1.60
CA SER A 28 9.58 -6.99 2.00
C SER A 28 9.94 -5.52 2.25
N GLY A 29 9.03 -4.58 1.96
CA GLY A 29 9.22 -3.15 2.15
C GLY A 29 8.14 -2.34 1.47
N HIS A 30 8.02 -1.07 1.83
CA HIS A 30 7.09 -0.13 1.22
C HIS A 30 7.62 1.30 1.35
N GLY A 31 7.06 2.21 0.57
CA GLY A 31 7.43 3.61 0.59
C GLY A 31 6.65 4.41 -0.44
N ASP A 32 7.07 5.63 -0.64
CA ASP A 32 6.43 6.54 -1.58
C ASP A 32 6.94 6.30 -3.00
N GLY A 33 6.05 6.39 -3.98
CA GLY A 33 6.44 6.36 -5.38
C GLY A 33 7.13 7.66 -5.80
N PRO A 34 7.76 7.68 -6.98
CA PRO A 34 8.29 8.90 -7.59
C PRO A 34 7.17 9.90 -7.96
N ASP A 35 5.93 9.40 -8.14
CA ASP A 35 4.74 10.22 -8.35
C ASP A 35 3.88 10.28 -7.07
N THR A 36 3.34 11.47 -6.80
CA THR A 36 2.30 11.74 -5.79
C THR A 36 1.09 10.79 -5.83
N ASN A 37 0.74 10.25 -7.00
CA ASN A 37 -0.39 9.34 -7.17
C ASN A 37 -0.01 7.85 -7.10
N GLU A 38 1.24 7.54 -6.77
CA GLU A 38 1.75 6.18 -6.71
C GLU A 38 2.30 5.83 -5.32
N TYR A 39 2.20 4.55 -4.99
CA TYR A 39 2.78 3.97 -3.81
C TYR A 39 3.74 2.84 -4.20
N GLN A 40 4.89 2.78 -3.54
CA GLN A 40 5.87 1.73 -3.77
C GLN A 40 5.64 0.58 -2.77
N ILE A 41 5.48 -0.62 -3.29
CA ILE A 41 5.39 -1.86 -2.49
C ILE A 41 6.43 -2.85 -3.02
N VAL A 42 7.29 -3.34 -2.14
CA VAL A 42 8.25 -4.41 -2.45
C VAL A 42 7.60 -5.75 -2.12
N TYR A 43 7.09 -6.43 -3.13
CA TYR A 43 6.42 -7.71 -2.99
C TYR A 43 7.22 -8.81 -3.70
N GLN A 44 7.47 -9.92 -3.00
CA GLN A 44 8.31 -11.02 -3.51
C GLN A 44 9.70 -10.54 -3.96
N GLY A 45 10.30 -9.60 -3.22
CA GLY A 45 11.61 -9.02 -3.53
C GLY A 45 11.62 -8.06 -4.74
N LYS A 46 10.48 -7.76 -5.36
CA LYS A 46 10.40 -6.83 -6.49
C LYS A 46 9.68 -5.53 -6.09
N PRO A 47 10.32 -4.36 -6.23
CA PRO A 47 9.64 -3.09 -6.06
C PRO A 47 8.60 -2.90 -7.18
N ARG A 48 7.40 -2.49 -6.80
CA ARG A 48 6.30 -2.16 -7.71
C ARG A 48 5.76 -0.79 -7.32
N HIS A 49 5.66 0.10 -8.30
CA HIS A 49 4.94 1.36 -8.17
C HIS A 49 3.52 1.13 -8.68
N ILE A 50 2.55 1.40 -7.82
CA ILE A 50 1.16 1.08 -8.07
C ILE A 50 0.33 2.33 -7.73
N PRO A 51 -0.68 2.71 -8.54
CA PRO A 51 -1.57 3.81 -8.21
C PRO A 51 -2.22 3.63 -6.83
N LEU A 52 -2.44 4.71 -6.09
CA LEU A 52 -2.91 4.67 -4.69
C LEU A 52 -4.11 3.73 -4.48
N GLU A 53 -5.17 3.87 -5.28
CA GLU A 53 -6.38 3.03 -5.18
C GLU A 53 -6.07 1.54 -5.38
N GLN A 54 -5.18 1.24 -6.32
CA GLN A 54 -4.79 -0.14 -6.61
C GLN A 54 -3.84 -0.69 -5.54
N ALA A 55 -2.98 0.14 -4.94
CA ALA A 55 -2.15 -0.21 -3.79
C ALA A 55 -3.02 -0.56 -2.57
N ARG A 56 -4.04 0.26 -2.29
CA ARG A 56 -5.03 0.00 -1.23
C ARG A 56 -5.72 -1.35 -1.43
N PHE A 57 -6.29 -1.58 -2.63
CA PHE A 57 -6.95 -2.85 -2.93
C PHE A 57 -5.99 -4.05 -2.83
N PHE A 58 -4.76 -3.92 -3.33
CA PHE A 58 -3.75 -4.96 -3.24
C PHE A 58 -3.45 -5.34 -1.78
N LEU A 59 -3.20 -4.35 -0.92
CA LEU A 59 -2.84 -4.58 0.49
C LEU A 59 -4.00 -5.17 1.30
N ILE A 60 -5.23 -4.67 1.11
CA ILE A 60 -6.43 -5.24 1.77
C ILE A 60 -6.58 -6.72 1.41
N ASN A 61 -6.48 -7.07 0.12
CA ASN A 61 -6.58 -8.45 -0.31
C ASN A 61 -5.45 -9.32 0.22
N LEU A 62 -4.23 -8.78 0.29
CA LEU A 62 -3.07 -9.49 0.80
C LEU A 62 -3.24 -9.82 2.29
N LEU A 63 -3.68 -8.84 3.09
CA LEU A 63 -3.96 -9.00 4.51
C LEU A 63 -5.12 -9.96 4.76
N TYR A 64 -6.20 -9.84 4.00
CA TYR A 64 -7.36 -10.74 4.11
C TYR A 64 -6.97 -12.20 3.83
N LYS A 65 -6.25 -12.45 2.74
CA LYS A 65 -5.78 -13.81 2.40
C LYS A 65 -4.87 -14.41 3.47
N SER A 66 -4.09 -13.59 4.17
CA SER A 66 -3.25 -14.04 5.28
C SER A 66 -4.02 -14.45 6.54
N GLN A 67 -5.29 -14.08 6.69
CA GLN A 67 -6.10 -14.39 7.88
C GLN A 67 -6.98 -15.63 7.69
N VAL A 68 -7.22 -16.04 6.46
CA VAL A 68 -8.16 -17.13 6.11
C VAL A 68 -7.45 -18.49 6.01
N CYS A 69 -6.13 -18.56 6.23
CA CYS A 69 -5.33 -19.78 6.19
C CYS A 69 -4.58 -20.03 7.50
#